data_AF-A0A800AJC9-F1
#
_entry.id   AF-A0A800AJC9-F1
#
_cell.length_a   1.000
_cell.length_b   1.000
_cell.length_c   1.000
_cell.angle_alpha   90.00
_cell.angle_beta   90.00
_cell.angle_gamma   90.00
#
_symmetry.space_group_name_H-M   'P 1'
#
loop_
_entity.id
_entity.type
_entity.pdbx_description
1 polymer ?
#
loop_
_entity_poly.entity_id
_entity_poly.type
_entity_poly.pdbx_seq_one_letter_code
_entity_poly.pdbx_strand_id
1 'polypeptide(L)'
;MELYLVVLAFVTGFGLPVAVIFASTAQGKATTAALESIGRQPESAARVQLALVIGLALIEALVIYSLLMFFLLLGKLPNVEDVLKLSETQASARVMPAKVLVETASNTLDANGTASTTLTVYVFDANDKPLKGQTINMIADSGNITSPAKDNKDGSYTALYTASKQPGKIGIHATAVNGVYGGVTLTLQ
;
A
#
# COMPACT_ATOMS: atom_id res chain seq x y z
N MET A 1 -5.10 1.91 -6.35
CA MET A 1 -5.28 0.79 -5.39
C MET A 1 -5.86 1.30 -4.08
N GLU A 2 -5.29 2.36 -3.49
CA GLU A 2 -5.83 3.08 -2.30
C GLU A 2 -7.35 3.35 -2.36
N LEU A 3 -7.83 4.00 -3.43
CA LEU A 3 -9.25 4.33 -3.58
C LEU A 3 -10.17 3.09 -3.56
N TYR A 4 -9.72 1.98 -4.15
CA TYR A 4 -10.49 0.73 -4.15
C TYR A 4 -10.64 0.17 -2.74
N LEU A 5 -9.57 0.17 -1.94
CA LEU A 5 -9.59 -0.31 -0.56
C LEU A 5 -10.49 0.56 0.33
N VAL A 6 -10.44 1.87 0.16
CA VAL A 6 -11.30 2.81 0.88
C VAL A 6 -12.77 2.54 0.53
N VAL A 7 -13.12 2.49 -0.75
CA VAL A 7 -14.50 2.21 -1.18
C VAL A 7 -14.99 0.86 -0.67
N LEU A 8 -14.16 -0.19 -0.76
CA LEU A 8 -14.49 -1.52 -0.25
C LEU A 8 -14.74 -1.52 1.26
N ALA A 9 -13.90 -0.83 2.05
CA ALA A 9 -14.06 -0.70 3.49
C ALA A 9 -15.34 0.07 3.86
N PHE A 10 -15.65 1.15 3.15
CA PHE A 10 -16.88 1.92 3.37
C PHE A 10 -18.13 1.12 3.04
N VAL A 11 -18.17 0.45 1.88
CA VAL A 11 -19.33 -0.38 1.48
C VAL A 11 -19.53 -1.53 2.46
N THR A 12 -18.45 -2.18 2.89
CA THR A 12 -18.52 -3.27 3.88
C THR A 12 -18.99 -2.73 5.24
N GLY A 13 -18.49 -1.60 5.71
CA GLY A 13 -18.87 -1.05 7.02
C GLY A 13 -20.30 -0.50 7.08
N PHE A 14 -20.79 0.13 6.02
CA PHE A 14 -22.07 0.85 6.02
C PHE A 14 -23.20 0.16 5.27
N GLY A 15 -22.94 -0.82 4.40
CA GLY A 15 -23.97 -1.47 3.60
C GLY A 15 -25.06 -2.13 4.45
N LEU A 16 -24.66 -2.90 5.48
CA LEU A 16 -25.60 -3.59 6.36
C LEU A 16 -26.38 -2.63 7.29
N PRO A 17 -25.75 -1.67 8.00
CA PRO A 17 -26.48 -0.68 8.79
C PRO A 17 -27.56 0.07 8.01
N VAL A 18 -27.26 0.47 6.77
CA VAL A 18 -28.22 1.16 5.90
C VAL A 18 -29.42 0.25 5.58
N ALA A 19 -29.18 -1.01 5.20
CA ALA A 19 -30.24 -1.97 4.93
C ALA A 19 -31.15 -2.18 6.15
N VAL A 20 -30.57 -2.29 7.35
CA VAL A 20 -31.31 -2.48 8.61
C VAL A 20 -32.24 -1.29 8.89
N ILE A 21 -31.79 -0.05 8.71
CA ILE A 21 -32.62 1.15 8.94
C ILE A 21 -33.89 1.13 8.08
N PHE A 22 -33.76 0.79 6.80
CA PHE A 22 -34.92 0.69 5.89
C PHE A 22 -35.82 -0.50 6.26
N ALA A 23 -35.23 -1.65 6.57
CA ALA A 23 -35.98 -2.83 6.98
C ALA A 23 -36.79 -2.60 8.25
N SER A 24 -36.19 -2.03 9.31
CA SER A 24 -36.88 -1.72 10.56
C SER A 24 -38.07 -0.78 10.34
N THR A 25 -37.91 0.22 9.46
CA THR A 25 -39.01 1.15 9.12
C THR A 25 -40.15 0.45 8.38
N ALA A 26 -39.83 -0.43 7.43
CA ALA A 26 -40.81 -1.19 6.66
C ALA A 26 -41.57 -2.20 7.55
N GLN A 27 -40.85 -2.95 8.39
CA GLN A 27 -41.42 -3.93 9.32
C GLN A 27 -42.31 -3.26 10.36
N GLY A 28 -41.91 -2.10 10.89
CA GLY A 28 -42.74 -1.32 11.81
C GLY A 28 -44.08 -0.96 11.19
N LYS A 29 -44.08 -0.41 9.97
CA LYS A 29 -45.31 -0.07 9.24
C LYS A 29 -46.19 -1.29 8.94
N ALA A 30 -45.60 -2.38 8.47
CA ALA A 30 -46.33 -3.62 8.18
C ALA A 30 -47.00 -4.19 9.44
N THR A 31 -46.28 -4.18 10.57
CA THR A 31 -46.77 -4.68 11.86
C THR A 31 -47.90 -3.79 12.40
N THR A 32 -47.74 -2.46 12.37
CA THR A 32 -48.81 -1.54 12.79
C THR A 32 -50.07 -1.72 11.95
N ALA A 33 -49.95 -1.82 10.62
CA ALA A 33 -51.10 -2.03 9.73
C ALA A 33 -51.80 -3.37 9.99
N ALA A 34 -51.03 -4.43 10.24
CA ALA A 34 -51.59 -5.74 10.58
C ALA A 34 -52.35 -5.70 11.91
N LEU A 35 -51.80 -5.06 12.95
CA LEU A 35 -52.45 -4.92 14.26
C LEU A 35 -53.75 -4.11 14.17
N GLU A 36 -53.75 -3.02 13.40
CA GLU A 36 -54.96 -2.22 13.19
C GLU A 36 -56.05 -3.00 12.44
N SER A 37 -55.66 -3.79 11.43
CA SER A 37 -56.58 -4.68 10.70
C SER A 37 -57.18 -5.75 11.63
N ILE A 38 -56.37 -6.37 12.48
CA ILE A 38 -56.82 -7.38 13.46
C ILE A 38 -57.77 -6.74 14.47
N GLY A 39 -57.46 -5.53 14.95
CA GLY A 39 -58.31 -4.81 15.89
C GLY A 39 -59.68 -4.46 15.30
N ARG A 40 -59.77 -4.18 13.99
CA ARG A 40 -61.03 -3.90 13.29
C ARG A 40 -61.82 -5.16 12.92
N GLN A 41 -61.13 -6.25 12.58
CA GLN A 41 -61.74 -7.49 12.11
C GLN A 41 -61.06 -8.70 12.77
N PRO A 42 -61.39 -9.00 14.05
CA PRO A 42 -60.72 -10.06 14.82
C PRO A 42 -60.94 -11.45 14.22
N GLU A 43 -62.07 -11.65 13.53
CA GLU A 43 -62.41 -12.88 12.80
C GLU A 43 -61.40 -13.23 11.69
N SER A 44 -60.70 -12.22 11.15
CA SER A 44 -59.72 -12.39 10.07
C SER A 44 -58.27 -12.54 10.57
N ALA A 45 -58.04 -12.59 11.88
CA ALA A 45 -56.71 -12.47 12.47
C ALA A 45 -55.70 -13.49 11.94
N ALA A 46 -56.09 -14.76 11.80
CA ALA A 46 -55.21 -15.81 11.29
C ALA A 46 -54.75 -15.53 9.85
N ARG A 47 -55.64 -14.99 9.01
CA ARG A 47 -55.32 -14.67 7.60
C ARG A 47 -54.40 -13.44 7.51
N VAL A 48 -54.65 -12.42 8.33
CA VAL A 48 -53.79 -11.24 8.42
C VAL A 48 -52.40 -11.61 8.95
N GLN A 49 -52.32 -12.48 9.97
CA GLN A 49 -51.06 -12.96 10.52
C GLN A 49 -50.24 -13.71 9.46
N LEU A 50 -50.88 -14.58 8.66
CA LEU A 50 -50.19 -15.28 7.57
C LEU A 50 -49.62 -14.28 6.55
N ALA A 51 -50.41 -13.30 6.12
CA ALA A 51 -49.95 -12.26 5.20
C ALA A 51 -48.80 -11.43 5.79
N LEU A 52 -48.88 -11.07 7.08
CA LEU A 52 -47.82 -10.35 7.80
C LEU A 52 -46.52 -11.16 7.82
N VAL A 53 -46.56 -12.44 8.23
CA VAL A 53 -45.36 -13.29 8.32
C VAL A 53 -44.69 -13.42 6.96
N ILE A 54 -45.46 -13.61 5.87
CA ILE A 54 -44.92 -13.66 4.51
C ILE A 54 -44.26 -12.32 4.14
N GLY A 55 -44.93 -11.20 4.44
CA GLY A 55 -44.38 -9.86 4.17
C GLY A 55 -43.09 -9.57 4.94
N LEU A 56 -43.05 -9.89 6.24
CA LEU A 56 -41.86 -9.72 7.07
C LEU A 56 -40.71 -10.64 6.62
N ALA A 57 -41.01 -11.87 6.23
CA ALA A 57 -40.02 -12.82 5.71
C ALA A 57 -39.36 -12.31 4.42
N LEU A 58 -40.11 -11.66 3.52
CA LEU A 58 -39.54 -11.06 2.31
C LEU A 58 -38.64 -9.86 2.62
N ILE A 59 -38.99 -9.04 3.61
CA ILE A 59 -38.14 -7.94 4.06
C ILE A 59 -36.84 -8.51 4.67
N GLU A 60 -36.94 -9.53 5.51
CA GLU A 60 -35.79 -10.17 6.13
C GLU A 60 -34.88 -10.88 5.12
N ALA A 61 -35.43 -11.46 4.05
CA ALA A 61 -34.61 -12.05 2.98
C ALA A 61 -33.64 -11.02 2.37
N LEU A 62 -34.08 -9.77 2.17
CA LEU A 62 -33.23 -8.70 1.65
C LEU A 62 -32.16 -8.26 2.66
N VAL A 63 -32.48 -8.24 3.95
CA VAL A 63 -31.52 -7.95 5.03
C VAL A 63 -30.47 -9.06 5.10
N ILE A 64 -30.87 -10.32 5.02
CA ILE A 64 -29.96 -11.47 5.01
C ILE A 64 -29.07 -11.45 3.77
N TYR A 65 -29.56 -11.05 2.61
CA TYR A 65 -28.70 -10.87 1.43
C TYR A 65 -27.67 -9.75 1.62
N SER A 66 -28.03 -8.68 2.33
CA SER A 66 -27.09 -7.62 2.70
C SER A 66 -26.03 -8.13 3.68
N LEU A 67 -26.43 -8.97 4.66
CA LEU A 67 -25.52 -9.63 5.60
C LEU A 67 -24.59 -10.64 4.90
N LEU A 68 -25.10 -11.39 3.91
CA LEU A 68 -24.30 -12.30 3.10
C LEU A 68 -23.22 -11.53 2.33
N MET A 69 -23.59 -10.44 1.67
CA MET A 69 -22.63 -9.57 0.98
C MET A 69 -21.59 -8.99 1.93
N PHE A 70 -21.98 -8.59 3.14
CA PHE A 70 -21.05 -8.15 4.18
C PHE A 70 -19.96 -9.19 4.46
N PHE A 71 -20.34 -10.45 4.71
CA PHE A 71 -19.36 -11.51 4.98
C PHE A 71 -18.48 -11.83 3.76
N LEU A 72 -19.04 -11.80 2.55
CA LEU A 72 -18.27 -12.02 1.33
C LEU A 72 -17.22 -10.93 1.09
N LEU A 73 -17.56 -9.67 1.37
CA LEU A 73 -16.65 -8.53 1.21
C LEU A 73 -15.64 -8.40 2.34
N LEU A 74 -16.00 -8.80 3.57
CA LEU A 74 -15.09 -8.81 4.71
C LEU A 74 -13.83 -9.66 4.42
N GLY A 75 -14.01 -10.82 3.77
CA GLY A 75 -12.90 -11.68 3.35
C GLY A 75 -12.05 -11.12 2.20
N LYS A 76 -12.42 -9.99 1.61
CA LYS A 76 -11.65 -9.30 0.55
C LYS A 76 -10.81 -8.14 1.08
N LEU A 77 -10.96 -7.78 2.35
CA LEU A 77 -10.15 -6.72 2.95
C LEU A 77 -8.73 -7.22 3.25
N PRO A 78 -7.69 -6.40 3.00
CA PRO A 78 -6.31 -6.75 3.30
C PRO A 78 -6.06 -6.81 4.81
N ASN A 79 -5.09 -7.62 5.22
CA ASN A 79 -4.65 -7.69 6.62
C ASN A 79 -4.00 -6.36 7.05
N VAL A 80 -4.13 -6.04 8.34
CA VAL A 80 -3.57 -4.81 8.93
C VAL A 80 -2.07 -4.70 8.67
N GLU A 81 -1.34 -5.82 8.73
CA GLU A 81 0.10 -5.86 8.45
C GLU A 81 0.46 -5.42 7.03
N ASP A 82 -0.34 -5.81 6.05
CA ASP A 82 -0.09 -5.46 4.65
C ASP A 82 -0.38 -3.97 4.41
N VAL A 83 -1.43 -3.45 5.06
CA VAL A 83 -1.74 -2.01 5.03
C VAL A 83 -0.62 -1.19 5.70
N LEU A 84 -0.06 -1.67 6.80
CA LEU A 84 1.06 -1.02 7.48
C LEU A 84 2.30 -0.97 6.58
N LYS A 85 2.69 -2.08 5.94
CA LYS A 85 3.83 -2.11 5.00
C LYS A 85 3.65 -1.15 3.83
N LEU A 86 2.43 -1.05 3.29
CA LEU A 86 2.11 -0.09 2.23
C LEU A 86 2.26 1.35 2.73
N SER A 87 1.77 1.64 3.94
CA SER A 87 1.88 2.97 4.54
C SER A 87 3.34 3.38 4.80
N GLU A 88 4.18 2.47 5.29
CA GLU A 88 5.60 2.72 5.54
C GLU A 88 6.38 2.95 4.25
N THR A 89 6.07 2.19 3.20
CA THR A 89 6.69 2.33 1.88
C THR A 89 6.35 3.70 1.28
N GLN A 90 5.09 4.13 1.36
CA GLN A 90 4.67 5.44 0.84
C GLN A 90 5.19 6.61 1.69
N ALA A 91 5.25 6.46 3.02
CA ALA A 91 5.83 7.46 3.90
C ALA A 91 7.32 7.65 3.59
N SER A 92 8.08 6.56 3.42
CA SER A 92 9.49 6.62 3.03
C SER A 92 9.72 7.27 1.66
N ALA A 93 8.80 7.11 0.71
CA ALA A 93 8.86 7.77 -0.59
C ALA A 93 8.56 9.29 -0.52
N ARG A 94 7.77 9.73 0.48
CA ARG A 94 7.40 11.15 0.66
C ARG A 94 8.42 11.95 1.47
N VAL A 95 9.25 11.28 2.27
CA VAL A 95 10.34 11.94 3.00
C VAL A 95 11.49 12.22 2.04
N MET A 96 11.95 13.49 2.04
CA MET A 96 13.02 13.91 1.14
C MET A 96 14.39 13.41 1.63
N PRO A 97 15.25 12.95 0.71
CA PRO A 97 16.66 12.69 0.99
C PRO A 97 17.33 13.94 1.58
N ALA A 98 18.05 13.80 2.69
CA ALA A 98 18.86 14.86 3.29
C ALA A 98 20.36 14.53 3.26
N LYS A 99 20.72 13.25 3.18
CA LYS A 99 22.11 12.78 3.19
C LYS A 99 22.26 11.49 2.38
N VAL A 100 23.35 11.40 1.61
CA VAL A 100 23.71 10.24 0.80
C VAL A 100 25.13 9.82 1.17
N LEU A 101 25.31 8.55 1.55
CA LEU A 101 26.62 7.94 1.80
C LEU A 101 26.88 6.87 0.75
N VAL A 102 28.12 6.80 0.26
CA VAL A 102 28.55 5.81 -0.73
C VAL A 102 29.73 5.04 -0.17
N GLU A 103 29.57 3.73 -0.06
CA GLU A 103 30.60 2.79 0.34
C GLU A 103 30.97 1.89 -0.85
N THR A 104 32.18 1.36 -0.85
CA THR A 104 32.67 0.46 -1.89
C THR A 104 33.29 -0.77 -1.24
N ALA A 105 33.10 -1.93 -1.85
CA ALA A 105 33.73 -3.18 -1.39
C ALA A 105 35.26 -3.17 -1.59
N SER A 106 35.75 -2.42 -2.59
CA SER A 106 37.17 -2.20 -2.83
C SER A 106 37.42 -0.77 -3.28
N ASN A 107 38.47 -0.15 -2.74
CA ASN A 107 38.85 1.24 -3.03
C ASN A 107 39.92 1.30 -4.13
N THR A 108 40.47 0.15 -4.53
CA THR A 108 41.53 0.02 -5.53
C THR A 108 41.19 -1.10 -6.51
N LEU A 109 41.38 -0.84 -7.81
CA LEU A 109 41.15 -1.80 -8.88
C LEU A 109 42.24 -1.67 -9.94
N ASP A 110 42.53 -2.74 -10.67
CA ASP A 110 43.43 -2.67 -11.82
C ASP A 110 42.72 -1.98 -13.00
N ALA A 111 43.41 -1.06 -13.68
CA ALA A 111 42.91 -0.31 -14.83
C ALA A 111 42.94 -1.16 -16.12
N ASN A 112 42.31 -2.34 -16.09
CA ASN A 112 42.34 -3.32 -17.17
C ASN A 112 41.07 -3.34 -18.04
N GLY A 113 40.06 -2.52 -17.72
CA GLY A 113 38.78 -2.49 -18.43
C GLY A 113 37.77 -3.58 -18.01
N THR A 114 38.12 -4.46 -17.06
CA THR A 114 37.28 -5.60 -16.66
C THR A 114 37.18 -5.79 -15.14
N ALA A 115 38.13 -5.26 -14.36
CA ALA A 115 38.08 -5.24 -12.90
C ALA A 115 36.83 -4.50 -12.44
N SER A 116 36.15 -5.03 -11.43
CA SER A 116 34.88 -4.46 -10.96
C SER A 116 34.78 -4.49 -9.44
N THR A 117 33.99 -3.56 -8.89
CA THR A 117 33.63 -3.49 -7.47
C THR A 117 32.15 -3.17 -7.34
N THR A 118 31.54 -3.63 -6.25
CA THR A 118 30.18 -3.26 -5.89
C THR A 118 30.23 -2.05 -4.97
N LEU A 119 29.44 -1.03 -5.32
CA LEU A 119 29.14 0.11 -4.46
C LEU A 119 27.81 -0.12 -3.74
N THR A 120 27.78 0.26 -2.46
CA THR A 120 26.58 0.29 -1.63
C THR A 120 26.30 1.74 -1.24
N VAL A 121 25.12 2.22 -1.61
CA VAL A 121 24.65 3.58 -1.31
C VAL A 121 23.62 3.51 -0.19
N TYR A 122 23.72 4.41 0.77
CA TYR A 122 22.75 4.61 1.84
C TYR A 122 22.17 6.01 1.73
N VAL A 123 20.85 6.12 1.81
CA VAL A 123 20.14 7.41 1.74
C VAL A 123 19.37 7.61 3.03
N PHE A 124 19.55 8.78 3.64
CA PHE A 124 18.95 9.13 4.92
C PHE A 124 18.10 10.39 4.81
N ASP A 125 17.10 10.49 5.68
CA ASP A 125 16.37 11.72 5.94
C ASP A 125 17.12 12.66 6.90
N ALA A 126 16.49 13.78 7.26
CA ALA A 126 17.06 14.78 8.16
C ALA A 126 17.24 14.28 9.61
N ASN A 127 16.68 13.13 9.98
CA ASN A 127 16.77 12.52 11.29
C ASN A 127 17.67 11.25 11.29
N ASP A 128 18.55 11.11 10.29
CA ASP A 128 19.42 9.95 10.07
C ASP A 128 18.67 8.61 9.92
N LYS A 129 17.39 8.63 9.53
CA LYS A 129 16.62 7.41 9.24
C LYS A 129 16.82 7.00 7.78
N PRO A 130 17.13 5.72 7.49
CA PRO A 130 17.31 5.26 6.13
C PRO A 130 15.99 5.31 5.34
N LEU A 131 16.08 5.76 4.09
CA LEU A 131 14.98 5.88 3.13
C LEU A 131 15.01 4.71 2.14
N LYS A 132 13.92 3.95 2.09
CA LYS A 132 13.67 2.85 1.16
C LYS A 132 12.88 3.32 -0.07
N GLY A 133 13.01 2.62 -1.19
CA GLY A 133 12.23 2.88 -2.40
C GLY A 133 12.64 4.12 -3.20
N GLN A 134 13.81 4.69 -2.94
CA GLN A 134 14.32 5.86 -3.66
C GLN A 134 14.98 5.46 -4.99
N THR A 135 14.97 6.36 -5.97
CA THR A 135 15.74 6.17 -7.21
C THR A 135 17.05 6.94 -7.11
N ILE A 136 18.18 6.22 -7.25
CA ILE A 136 19.52 6.80 -7.09
C ILE A 136 20.28 6.74 -8.41
N ASN A 137 20.61 7.91 -8.94
CA ASN A 137 21.43 8.04 -10.14
C ASN A 137 22.90 7.95 -9.78
N MET A 138 23.69 7.23 -10.57
CA MET A 138 25.09 6.98 -10.34
C MET A 138 25.89 7.47 -11.53
N ILE A 139 26.96 8.22 -11.27
CA ILE A 139 27.88 8.72 -12.28
C ILE A 139 29.29 8.40 -11.82
N ALA A 140 30.12 7.91 -12.74
CA ALA A 140 31.55 7.73 -12.53
C ALA A 140 32.31 8.63 -13.50
N ASP A 141 33.40 9.25 -13.05
CA ASP A 141 34.23 10.13 -13.89
C ASP A 141 34.86 9.40 -15.09
N SER A 142 35.13 8.10 -14.92
CA SER A 142 35.65 7.20 -15.94
C SER A 142 35.21 5.76 -15.65
N GLY A 143 35.23 4.89 -16.66
CA GLY A 143 34.71 3.53 -16.55
C GLY A 143 33.19 3.47 -16.73
N ASN A 144 32.60 2.32 -16.38
CA ASN A 144 31.17 2.10 -16.54
C ASN A 144 30.54 1.82 -15.17
N ILE A 145 29.40 2.45 -14.89
CA ILE A 145 28.62 2.20 -13.67
C ILE A 145 27.17 1.89 -14.02
N THR A 146 26.57 0.96 -13.29
CA THR A 146 25.14 0.66 -13.40
C THR A 146 24.32 1.78 -12.74
N SER A 147 23.37 2.34 -13.50
CA SER A 147 22.47 3.40 -13.02
C SER A 147 21.08 3.25 -13.67
N PRO A 148 19.97 3.47 -12.93
CA PRO A 148 19.90 3.72 -11.48
C PRO A 148 20.43 2.55 -10.64
N ALA A 149 20.90 2.82 -9.43
CA ALA A 149 21.33 1.77 -8.51
C ALA A 149 20.14 0.86 -8.16
N LYS A 150 20.40 -0.44 -7.97
CA LYS A 150 19.40 -1.44 -7.62
C LYS A 150 18.98 -1.30 -6.16
N ASP A 151 17.70 -1.07 -5.91
CA ASP A 151 17.13 -1.05 -4.55
C ASP A 151 17.11 -2.47 -3.94
N ASN A 152 17.73 -2.62 -2.76
CA ASN A 152 17.75 -3.88 -2.01
C ASN A 152 16.53 -4.06 -1.08
N LYS A 153 15.63 -3.07 -1.02
CA LYS A 153 14.42 -3.02 -0.18
C LYS A 153 14.67 -2.96 1.33
N ASP A 154 15.92 -2.76 1.75
CA ASP A 154 16.33 -2.59 3.14
C ASP A 154 16.78 -1.15 3.48
N GLY A 155 16.87 -0.27 2.47
CA GLY A 155 17.36 1.11 2.61
C GLY A 155 18.77 1.31 2.04
N SER A 156 19.37 0.24 1.53
CA SER A 156 20.60 0.26 0.74
C SER A 156 20.32 0.08 -0.75
N TYR A 157 21.19 0.64 -1.58
CA TYR A 157 21.13 0.56 -3.04
C TYR A 157 22.47 0.09 -3.58
N THR A 158 22.48 -0.84 -4.53
CA THR A 158 23.72 -1.43 -5.07
C THR A 158 23.95 -1.04 -6.52
N ALA A 159 25.20 -0.71 -6.84
CA ALA A 159 25.66 -0.47 -8.20
C ALA A 159 26.97 -1.20 -8.45
N LEU A 160 27.05 -1.92 -9.57
CA LEU A 160 28.29 -2.48 -10.07
C LEU A 160 29.05 -1.42 -10.88
N TYR A 161 30.31 -1.21 -10.53
CA TYR A 161 31.26 -0.40 -11.28
C TYR A 161 32.30 -1.30 -11.95
N THR A 162 32.63 -1.00 -13.20
CA THR A 162 33.69 -1.65 -13.98
C THR A 162 34.75 -0.61 -14.37
N ALA A 163 36.00 -0.90 -14.00
CA ALA A 163 37.16 -0.05 -14.21
C ALA A 163 37.40 0.30 -15.67
N SER A 164 37.96 1.48 -15.92
CA SER A 164 38.46 1.87 -17.24
C SER A 164 39.83 1.24 -17.54
N LYS A 165 40.40 1.55 -18.71
CA LYS A 165 41.78 1.19 -19.07
C LYS A 165 42.81 2.26 -18.69
N GLN A 166 42.39 3.33 -18.01
CA GLN A 166 43.24 4.45 -17.64
C GLN A 166 43.45 4.45 -16.11
N PRO A 167 44.70 4.28 -15.65
CA PRO A 167 45.03 4.44 -14.23
C PRO A 167 44.74 5.87 -13.75
N GLY A 168 44.47 6.02 -12.45
CA GLY A 168 44.21 7.31 -11.82
C GLY A 168 43.16 7.25 -10.71
N LYS A 169 42.96 8.37 -10.04
CA LYS A 169 41.87 8.54 -9.06
C LYS A 169 40.62 9.01 -9.79
N ILE A 170 39.50 8.35 -9.51
CA ILE A 170 38.21 8.67 -10.11
C ILE A 170 37.16 8.87 -9.02
N GLY A 171 36.31 9.88 -9.18
CA GLY A 171 35.13 10.11 -8.37
C GLY A 171 33.95 9.27 -8.86
N ILE A 172 33.20 8.73 -7.90
CA ILE A 172 31.88 8.16 -8.14
C ILE A 172 30.88 8.94 -7.30
N HIS A 173 29.83 9.43 -7.96
CA HIS A 173 28.79 10.26 -7.37
C HIS A 173 27.44 9.56 -7.45
N ALA A 174 26.76 9.48 -6.31
CA ALA A 174 25.38 9.03 -6.17
C ALA A 174 24.49 10.26 -5.93
N THR A 175 23.44 10.43 -6.72
CA THR A 175 22.51 11.56 -6.63
C THR A 175 21.09 11.06 -6.43
N ALA A 176 20.43 11.53 -5.37
CA ALA A 176 19.03 11.27 -5.11
C ALA A 176 18.11 12.18 -5.95
N VAL A 177 16.83 11.85 -6.05
CA VAL A 177 15.85 12.54 -6.92
C VAL A 177 15.70 14.05 -6.68
N ASN A 178 16.03 14.53 -5.48
CA ASN A 178 15.98 15.95 -5.11
C ASN A 178 17.34 16.67 -5.26
N GLY A 179 18.35 16.03 -5.85
CA GLY A 179 19.67 16.60 -6.08
C GLY A 179 20.66 16.47 -4.92
N VAL A 180 20.25 15.94 -3.76
CA VAL A 180 21.20 15.60 -2.70
C VAL A 180 22.13 14.50 -3.20
N TYR A 181 23.44 14.70 -3.04
CA TYR A 181 24.44 13.78 -3.55
C TYR A 181 25.48 13.39 -2.50
N GLY A 182 26.13 12.26 -2.73
CA GLY A 182 27.28 11.75 -1.99
C GLY A 182 28.25 11.10 -2.96
N GLY A 183 29.46 10.80 -2.52
CA GLY A 183 30.44 10.17 -3.40
C GLY A 183 31.59 9.52 -2.69
N VAL A 184 32.33 8.71 -3.44
CA VAL A 184 33.53 7.99 -3.01
C VAL A 184 34.59 8.10 -4.10
N THR A 185 35.86 8.05 -3.71
CA THR A 185 36.98 8.02 -4.66
C THR A 185 37.53 6.60 -4.76
N LEU A 186 37.73 6.12 -5.99
CA LEU A 186 38.45 4.88 -6.28
C LEU A 186 39.83 5.18 -6.89
N THR A 187 40.77 4.28 -6.68
CA THR A 187 42.10 4.31 -7.31
C THR A 187 42.19 3.20 -8.36
N LEU A 188 42.47 3.55 -9.61
CA LEU A 188 42.77 2.62 -10.68
C LEU A 188 44.29 2.55 -10.88
N GLN A 189 44.88 1.36 -10.85
CA GLN A 189 46.33 1.14 -10.95
C GLN A 189 46.71 0.33 -12.20
#